data_AF-A0A9L0RYC9-F1
#
_entry.id   AF-A0A9L0RYC9-F1
#
_cell.length_a   1.000
_cell.length_b   1.000
_cell.length_c   1.000
_cell.angle_alpha   90.00
_cell.angle_beta   90.00
_cell.angle_gamma   90.00
#
_symmetry.space_group_name_H-M   'P 1'
#
loop_
_entity.id
_entity.type
_entity.pdbx_description
1 polymer ?
#
loop_
_entity_poly.entity_id
_entity_poly.type
_entity_poly.pdbx_seq_one_letter_code
_entity_poly.pdbx_strand_id
1 'polypeptide(L)'
;MRTEAQGLWTPSSPKILSPLEERAHGAEMKARGRRYWTSRRHGEVHLRQERNSFAGEAPLTVHDMVMGTAIRCTTQVALGCKHSNGWHLLTYMEYYEQRRRAANRLLLQLGLECFHGVGIIGLNSEEWVISSIGAIMAG
;
A
#
# COMPACT_ATOMS: atom_id res chain seq x y z
N MET A 1 0.00 39.18 -14.70
CA MET A 1 -1.32 39.18 -14.02
C MET A 1 -2.32 38.44 -14.90
N ARG A 2 -2.56 37.16 -14.62
CA ARG A 2 -3.88 36.49 -14.68
C ARG A 2 -3.69 35.05 -14.24
N THR A 3 -4.51 34.69 -13.28
CA THR A 3 -4.46 33.55 -12.38
C THR A 3 -4.96 32.29 -13.10
N GLU A 4 -4.17 31.22 -13.13
CA GLU A 4 -4.65 29.91 -13.53
C GLU A 4 -5.16 29.16 -12.30
N ALA A 5 -6.40 28.69 -12.41
CA ALA A 5 -7.14 28.02 -11.37
C ALA A 5 -6.50 26.67 -11.01
N GLN A 6 -6.12 26.54 -9.74
CA GLN A 6 -5.72 25.29 -9.12
C GLN A 6 -6.95 24.38 -9.06
N GLY A 7 -6.96 23.30 -9.85
CA GLY A 7 -7.94 22.22 -9.71
C GLY A 7 -7.71 21.50 -8.39
N LEU A 8 -8.53 21.78 -7.38
CA LEU A 8 -8.59 20.99 -6.15
C LEU A 8 -9.00 19.56 -6.52
N TRP A 9 -8.04 18.63 -6.46
CA TRP A 9 -8.35 17.21 -6.35
C TRP A 9 -9.00 16.97 -4.98
N THR A 10 -10.31 16.73 -4.96
CA THR A 10 -10.99 16.23 -3.77
C THR A 10 -10.80 14.71 -3.74
N PRO A 11 -10.20 14.13 -2.69
CA PRO A 11 -10.28 12.69 -2.48
C PRO A 11 -11.76 12.35 -2.32
N SER A 12 -12.30 11.51 -3.18
CA SER A 12 -13.62 10.92 -2.96
C SER A 12 -13.58 10.24 -1.61
N SER A 13 -14.35 10.76 -0.65
CA SER A 13 -14.48 10.18 0.70
C SER A 13 -14.72 8.67 0.57
N PRO A 14 -14.05 7.81 1.37
CA PRO A 14 -14.40 6.40 1.40
C PRO A 14 -15.90 6.34 1.72
N LYS A 15 -16.68 5.72 0.82
CA LYS A 15 -18.10 5.51 1.04
C LYS A 15 -18.22 4.63 2.29
N ILE A 16 -18.57 5.24 3.42
CA ILE A 16 -18.92 4.50 4.63
C ILE A 16 -20.23 3.79 4.30
N LEU A 17 -20.15 2.47 4.06
CA LEU A 17 -21.33 1.64 3.86
C LEU A 17 -22.19 1.75 5.11
N SER A 18 -23.50 1.91 4.93
CA SER A 18 -24.42 1.85 6.05
C SER A 18 -24.37 0.47 6.71
N PRO A 19 -24.69 0.34 8.01
CA PRO A 19 -24.70 -0.95 8.69
C PRO A 19 -25.58 -2.02 8.04
N LEU A 20 -26.56 -1.60 7.22
CA LEU A 20 -27.44 -2.48 6.46
C LEU A 20 -26.76 -2.98 5.17
N GLU A 21 -25.99 -2.13 4.50
CA GLU A 21 -25.19 -2.52 3.32
C GLU A 21 -24.02 -3.42 3.71
N GLU A 22 -23.37 -3.18 4.85
CA GLU A 22 -22.34 -4.09 5.40
C GLU A 22 -22.90 -5.47 5.72
N ARG A 23 -24.11 -5.52 6.30
CA ARG A 23 -24.83 -6.77 6.59
C ARG A 23 -25.27 -7.49 5.32
N ALA A 24 -25.72 -6.74 4.30
CA ALA A 24 -26.09 -7.29 3.01
C ALA A 24 -24.86 -7.84 2.26
N HIS A 25 -23.74 -7.12 2.28
CA HIS A 25 -22.48 -7.56 1.70
C HIS A 25 -21.93 -8.80 2.42
N GLY A 26 -21.98 -8.81 3.76
CA GLY A 26 -21.63 -9.98 4.56
C GLY A 26 -22.54 -11.19 4.33
N ALA A 27 -23.83 -10.99 4.04
CA ALA A 27 -24.78 -12.05 3.71
C ALA A 27 -24.58 -12.60 2.29
N GLU A 28 -24.31 -11.73 1.31
CA GLU A 28 -24.03 -12.12 -0.09
C GLU A 28 -22.69 -12.88 -0.21
N MET A 29 -21.68 -12.46 0.56
CA MET A 29 -20.40 -13.18 0.73
C MET A 29 -20.60 -14.59 1.29
N LYS A 30 -21.48 -14.73 2.29
CA LYS A 30 -21.79 -16.02 2.93
C LYS A 30 -22.50 -17.00 1.98
N ALA A 31 -23.27 -16.49 1.01
CA ALA A 31 -24.03 -17.29 0.05
C ALA A 31 -23.18 -17.86 -1.11
N ARG A 32 -22.04 -17.25 -1.45
CA ARG A 32 -21.21 -17.64 -2.61
C ARG A 32 -20.27 -18.83 -2.40
N GLY A 33 -20.25 -19.42 -1.19
CA GLY A 33 -19.22 -20.38 -0.80
C GLY A 33 -17.85 -19.70 -0.67
N ARG A 34 -17.04 -20.13 0.30
CA ARG A 34 -15.71 -19.54 0.52
C ARG A 34 -14.82 -19.84 -0.67
N ARG A 35 -14.58 -18.83 -1.52
CA ARG A 35 -13.73 -18.95 -2.70
C ARG A 35 -12.28 -18.68 -2.28
N TYR A 36 -11.50 -19.74 -2.13
CA TYR A 36 -10.13 -19.67 -1.63
C TYR A 36 -9.06 -19.41 -2.71
N TRP A 37 -9.47 -19.36 -3.98
CA TRP A 37 -8.57 -19.10 -5.11
C TRP A 37 -9.32 -18.40 -6.25
N THR A 38 -8.58 -17.71 -7.11
CA THR A 38 -9.10 -17.07 -8.33
C THR A 38 -7.97 -16.95 -9.34
N SER A 39 -8.30 -16.99 -10.64
CA SER A 39 -7.38 -16.61 -11.73
C SER A 39 -7.72 -15.24 -12.32
N ARG A 40 -8.76 -14.58 -11.81
CA ARG A 40 -9.15 -13.23 -12.23
C ARG A 40 -8.25 -12.20 -11.56
N ARG A 41 -7.68 -11.28 -12.33
CA ARG A 41 -6.79 -10.22 -11.82
C ARG A 41 -7.41 -9.34 -10.72
N HIS A 42 -8.72 -9.10 -10.81
CA HIS A 42 -9.51 -8.33 -9.83
C HIS A 42 -10.33 -9.24 -8.91
N GLY A 43 -10.03 -10.54 -8.91
CA GLY A 43 -10.78 -11.49 -8.10
C GLY A 43 -10.35 -11.39 -6.64
N GLU A 44 -11.33 -11.28 -5.76
CA GLU A 44 -11.10 -11.43 -4.33
C GLU A 44 -11.09 -12.93 -3.94
N VAL A 45 -10.36 -13.25 -2.88
CA VAL A 45 -10.36 -14.57 -2.25
C VAL A 45 -10.56 -14.45 -0.75
N HIS A 46 -11.17 -15.47 -0.16
CA HIS A 46 -11.23 -15.59 1.29
C HIS A 46 -9.90 -16.10 1.83
N LEU A 47 -9.32 -15.37 2.77
CA LEU A 47 -8.16 -15.83 3.52
C LEU A 47 -8.57 -16.98 4.44
N ARG A 48 -7.75 -18.04 4.48
CA ARG A 48 -7.96 -19.17 5.38
C ARG A 48 -7.54 -18.74 6.78
N GLN A 49 -8.54 -18.45 7.61
CA GLN A 49 -8.33 -18.18 9.03
C GLN A 49 -8.71 -19.41 9.85
N GLU A 50 -7.73 -19.99 10.53
CA GLU A 50 -7.93 -21.10 11.45
C GLU A 50 -8.06 -20.57 12.88
N ARG A 51 -9.13 -20.95 13.58
CA ARG A 51 -9.32 -20.56 14.99
C ARG A 51 -8.17 -21.07 15.84
N ASN A 52 -7.58 -20.19 16.65
CA ASN A 52 -6.55 -20.48 17.65
C ASN A 52 -5.21 -20.99 17.08
N SER A 53 -4.80 -20.47 15.93
CA SER A 53 -3.44 -20.65 15.40
C SER A 53 -2.82 -19.30 15.04
N PHE A 54 -1.53 -19.29 14.71
CA PHE A 54 -0.89 -18.11 14.09
C PHE A 54 -1.61 -17.69 12.79
N ALA A 55 -2.31 -18.61 12.14
CA ALA A 55 -3.16 -18.35 10.98
C ALA A 55 -4.55 -17.77 11.34
N GLY A 56 -4.84 -17.51 12.61
CA GLY A 56 -6.07 -16.85 13.07
C GLY A 56 -5.91 -15.36 13.34
N GLU A 57 -4.69 -14.80 13.17
CA GLU A 57 -4.42 -13.38 13.36
C GLU A 57 -5.04 -12.54 12.23
N ALA A 58 -5.43 -11.29 12.54
CA ALA A 58 -6.02 -10.42 11.55
C ALA A 58 -5.03 -10.15 10.41
N PRO A 59 -5.44 -10.26 9.13
CA PRO A 59 -4.54 -10.01 8.02
C PRO A 59 -4.03 -8.58 8.06
N LEU A 60 -2.71 -8.43 7.96
CA LEU A 60 -2.04 -7.13 7.97
C LEU A 60 -1.50 -6.82 6.58
N THR A 61 -1.81 -5.64 6.06
CA THR A 61 -1.25 -5.19 4.78
C THR A 61 0.21 -4.79 4.96
N VAL A 62 1.01 -4.88 3.89
CA VAL A 62 2.39 -4.39 3.90
C VAL A 62 2.43 -2.89 4.25
N HIS A 63 1.45 -2.13 3.77
CA HIS A 63 1.29 -0.71 4.10
C HIS A 63 1.13 -0.49 5.60
N ASP A 64 0.19 -1.19 6.24
CA ASP A 64 -0.10 -1.01 7.68
C ASP A 64 1.06 -1.49 8.55
N MET A 65 1.71 -2.59 8.17
CA MET A 65 2.93 -3.06 8.82
C MET A 65 4.05 -2.01 8.77
N VAL A 66 4.27 -1.43 7.58
CA VAL A 66 5.29 -0.40 7.36
C VAL A 66 4.98 0.86 8.15
N MET A 67 3.75 1.36 8.10
CA MET A 67 3.33 2.55 8.83
C MET A 67 3.44 2.33 10.34
N GLY A 68 2.93 1.21 10.85
CA GLY A 68 3.02 0.87 12.27
C GLY A 68 4.47 0.75 12.76
N THR A 69 5.37 0.24 11.92
CA THR A 69 6.80 0.17 12.24
C THR A 69 7.44 1.56 12.22
N ALA A 70 7.10 2.40 11.25
CA ALA A 70 7.63 3.76 11.16
C ALA A 70 7.25 4.62 12.36
N ILE A 71 6.04 4.43 12.91
CA ILE A 71 5.59 5.13 14.12
C ILE A 71 6.31 4.63 15.39
N ARG A 72 6.58 3.32 15.49
CA ARG A 72 7.25 2.73 16.67
C ARG A 72 8.76 2.97 16.69
N CYS A 73 9.38 2.98 15.52
CA CYS A 73 10.83 2.94 15.34
C CYS A 73 11.37 4.19 14.64
N THR A 74 10.72 5.34 14.83
CA THR A 74 10.91 6.59 14.09
C THR A 74 12.37 6.96 13.81
N THR A 75 13.23 6.93 14.83
CA THR A 75 14.63 7.39 14.77
C THR A 75 15.62 6.27 14.47
N GLN A 76 15.16 5.01 14.38
CA GLN A 76 16.03 3.88 14.05
C GLN A 76 16.34 3.87 12.56
N VAL A 77 17.56 3.46 12.21
CA VAL A 77 17.98 3.29 10.82
C VAL A 77 17.19 2.14 10.19
N ALA A 78 16.55 2.41 9.07
CA ALA A 78 15.77 1.45 8.30
C ALA A 78 16.49 0.97 7.05
N LEU A 79 17.29 1.84 6.44
CA LEU A 79 18.01 1.55 5.20
C LEU A 79 19.38 2.21 5.22
N GLY A 80 20.39 1.50 4.74
CA GLY A 80 21.73 2.03 4.54
C GLY A 80 22.21 1.71 3.13
N CYS A 81 22.53 2.74 2.36
CA CYS A 81 23.02 2.65 0.99
C CYS A 81 24.42 3.22 0.89
N LYS A 82 25.32 2.48 0.25
CA LYS A 82 26.70 2.91 0.05
C LYS A 82 26.81 3.67 -1.27
N HIS A 83 27.10 4.95 -1.18
CA HIS A 83 27.41 5.81 -2.33
C HIS A 83 28.93 6.03 -2.43
N SER A 84 29.38 6.61 -3.54
CA SER A 84 30.81 6.89 -3.78
C SER A 84 31.43 7.83 -2.74
N ASN A 85 30.61 8.66 -2.10
CA ASN A 85 31.01 9.64 -1.07
C ASN A 85 30.76 9.16 0.38
N GLY A 86 30.26 7.94 0.60
CA GLY A 86 30.03 7.41 1.95
C GLY A 86 28.76 6.58 2.11
N TRP A 87 28.36 6.38 3.36
CA TRP A 87 27.09 5.74 3.70
C TRP A 87 25.97 6.78 3.78
N HIS A 88 24.92 6.56 3.01
CA HIS A 88 23.65 7.24 3.16
C HIS A 88 22.74 6.36 4.02
N LEU A 89 22.31 6.88 5.17
CA LEU A 89 21.44 6.16 6.10
C LEU A 89 20.10 6.87 6.17
N LEU A 90 19.01 6.12 6.02
CA LEU A 90 17.66 6.59 6.23
C LEU A 90 17.08 6.02 7.51
N THR A 91 16.44 6.87 8.30
CA THR A 91 15.59 6.45 9.41
C THR A 91 14.27 5.85 8.90
N TYR A 92 13.55 5.12 9.76
CA TYR A 92 12.23 4.58 9.39
C TYR A 92 11.23 5.67 9.00
N MET A 93 11.28 6.85 9.64
CA MET A 93 10.38 7.94 9.30
C MET A 93 10.72 8.58 7.94
N GLU A 94 12.01 8.85 7.68
CA GLU A 94 12.44 9.39 6.39
C GLU A 94 12.12 8.41 5.25
N TYR A 95 12.41 7.13 5.47
CA TYR A 95 12.13 6.08 4.52
C TYR A 95 10.63 5.93 4.22
N TYR A 96 9.78 6.05 5.24
CA TYR A 96 8.33 6.06 5.08
C TYR A 96 7.85 7.24 4.21
N GLU A 97 8.33 8.46 4.49
CA GLU A 97 7.97 9.64 3.72
C GLU A 97 8.42 9.55 2.25
N GLN A 98 9.62 9.04 1.99
CA GLN A 98 10.12 8.86 0.62
C GLN A 98 9.26 7.86 -0.17
N ARG A 99 8.88 6.72 0.45
CA ARG A 99 7.95 5.78 -0.19
C ARG A 99 6.58 6.38 -0.43
N ARG A 100 6.02 7.12 0.54
CA ARG A 100 4.71 7.78 0.38
C ARG A 100 4.73 8.75 -0.80
N ARG A 101 5.81 9.52 -0.95
CA ARG A 101 6.02 10.40 -2.11
C ARG A 101 6.12 9.61 -3.41
N ALA A 102 6.86 8.51 -3.43
CA ALA A 102 6.96 7.64 -4.59
C ALA A 102 5.58 7.07 -4.97
N ALA A 103 4.81 6.54 -4.02
CA ALA A 103 3.45 6.03 -4.22
C ALA A 103 2.52 7.10 -4.81
N ASN A 104 2.51 8.30 -4.22
CA ASN A 104 1.72 9.42 -4.74
C ASN A 104 2.15 9.81 -6.16
N ARG A 105 3.45 9.76 -6.46
CA ARG A 105 3.97 10.06 -7.79
C ARG A 105 3.55 8.99 -8.82
N LEU A 106 3.60 7.73 -8.43
CA LEU A 106 3.12 6.59 -9.23
C LEU A 106 1.61 6.74 -9.53
N LEU A 107 0.79 7.08 -8.54
CA LEU A 107 -0.65 7.34 -8.73
C LEU A 107 -0.92 8.53 -9.64
N LEU A 108 -0.31 9.69 -9.35
CA LEU A 108 -0.66 10.94 -10.00
C LEU A 108 0.00 11.14 -11.38
N GLN A 109 1.25 10.69 -11.55
CA GLN A 109 1.99 10.91 -12.80
C GLN A 109 1.84 9.75 -13.78
N LEU A 110 1.74 8.51 -13.30
CA LEU A 110 1.62 7.33 -14.17
C LEU A 110 0.17 6.85 -14.29
N GLY A 111 -0.77 7.42 -13.52
CA GLY A 111 -2.19 7.05 -13.59
C GLY A 111 -2.44 5.61 -13.13
N LEU A 112 -1.68 5.15 -12.14
CA LEU A 112 -1.87 3.81 -11.59
C LEU A 112 -3.20 3.70 -10.86
N GLU A 113 -3.88 2.57 -11.06
CA GLU A 113 -5.13 2.22 -10.40
C GLU A 113 -4.94 0.86 -9.73
N CYS A 114 -5.79 0.54 -8.76
CA CYS A 114 -5.76 -0.76 -8.09
C CYS A 114 -5.80 -1.89 -9.13
N PHE A 115 -5.02 -2.95 -8.90
CA PHE A 115 -4.87 -4.11 -9.79
C PHE A 115 -4.12 -3.85 -11.12
N HIS A 116 -3.51 -2.68 -11.30
CA HIS A 116 -2.49 -2.47 -12.32
C HIS A 116 -1.17 -3.12 -11.92
N GLY A 117 -0.44 -3.63 -12.91
CA GLY A 117 0.89 -4.19 -12.69
C GLY A 117 1.96 -3.13 -12.97
N VAL A 118 3.00 -3.10 -12.14
CA VAL A 118 4.16 -2.22 -12.33
C VAL A 118 5.41 -3.07 -12.50
N GLY A 119 6.13 -2.86 -13.60
CA GLY A 119 7.48 -3.40 -13.80
C GLY A 119 8.53 -2.40 -13.34
N ILE A 120 9.43 -2.81 -12.44
CA ILE A 120 10.53 -1.96 -11.94
C ILE A 120 11.84 -2.62 -12.32
N ILE A 121 12.65 -1.91 -13.10
CA ILE A 121 13.98 -2.34 -13.53
C ILE A 121 14.97 -1.31 -13.03
N GLY A 122 15.92 -1.75 -12.21
CA GLY A 122 16.93 -0.87 -11.62
C GLY A 122 18.08 -1.66 -11.02
N LEU A 123 19.16 -0.96 -10.69
CA LEU A 123 20.28 -1.51 -9.91
C LEU A 123 19.82 -1.76 -8.46
N ASN A 124 20.62 -2.52 -7.70
CA ASN A 124 20.39 -2.69 -6.26
C ASN A 124 20.72 -1.38 -5.53
N SER A 125 19.75 -0.46 -5.49
CA SER A 125 19.89 0.88 -4.93
C SER A 125 18.69 1.26 -4.06
N GLU A 126 18.83 2.37 -3.34
CA GLU A 126 17.79 2.95 -2.49
C GLU A 126 16.50 3.22 -3.29
N GLU A 127 16.66 3.76 -4.50
CA GLU A 127 15.56 4.15 -5.36
C GLU A 127 14.75 2.94 -5.82
N TRP A 128 15.41 1.80 -6.07
CA TRP A 128 14.74 0.56 -6.44
C TRP A 128 13.83 0.06 -5.32
N VAL A 129 14.34 0.00 -4.08
CA VAL A 129 13.55 -0.49 -2.94
C VAL A 129 12.42 0.48 -2.58
N ILE A 130 12.66 1.80 -2.65
CA ILE A 130 11.62 2.82 -2.44
C ILE A 130 10.52 2.69 -3.51
N SER A 131 10.89 2.51 -4.77
CA SER A 131 9.94 2.38 -5.88
C SER A 131 9.11 1.10 -5.75
N SER A 132 9.73 -0.02 -5.36
CA SER A 132 9.02 -1.30 -5.16
C SER A 132 7.96 -1.21 -4.08
N ILE A 133 8.29 -0.63 -2.92
CA ILE A 133 7.31 -0.49 -1.84
C ILE A 133 6.29 0.62 -2.17
N GLY A 134 6.72 1.71 -2.82
CA GLY A 134 5.83 2.76 -3.30
C GLY A 134 4.76 2.24 -4.26
N ALA A 135 5.12 1.29 -5.14
CA ALA A 135 4.16 0.62 -6.02
C ALA A 135 3.15 -0.23 -5.24
N ILE A 136 3.58 -0.98 -4.23
CA ILE A 136 2.67 -1.74 -3.34
C ILE A 136 1.71 -0.81 -2.60
N MET A 137 2.18 0.36 -2.17
CA MET A 137 1.35 1.37 -1.48
C MET A 137 0.40 2.12 -2.44
N ALA A 138 0.67 2.12 -3.74
CA ALA A 138 -0.15 2.80 -4.74
C ALA A 138 -1.43 2.02 -5.09
N GLY A 139 -1.49 0.69 -4.87
CA GLY A 139 -2.74 -0.08 -5.00
C GLY A 139 -2.61 -1.47 -5.61
#